data_AF-A0A6G7LPL5-F1
#
_entry.id   AF-A0A6G7LPL5-F1
#
_cell.length_a   1.000
_cell.length_b   1.000
_cell.length_c   1.000
_cell.angle_alpha   90.00
_cell.angle_beta   90.00
_cell.angle_gamma   90.00
#
_symmetry.space_group_name_H-M   'P 1'
#
loop_
_entity.id
_entity.type
_entity.pdbx_description
1 polymer ?
#
loop_
_entity_poly.entity_id
_entity_poly.type
_entity_poly.pdbx_seq_one_letter_code
_entity_poly.pdbx_strand_id
1 'polypeptide(L)'
;MSHHTHHHDHDHESVSLEQRLQMLLPHWHSHNQEHIVQLQQWQQQAVALELLELSESLEQAVFNMQCAGNHLQQALAVLSNTSTDAL
;
A
#
# COMPACT_ATOMS: atom_id res chain seq x y z
N MET A 1 -10.62 38.19 -34.22
CA MET A 1 -10.55 36.75 -33.90
C MET A 1 -9.10 36.45 -33.58
N SER A 2 -8.74 36.43 -32.29
CA SER A 2 -7.38 36.10 -31.86
C SER A 2 -7.31 34.60 -31.61
N HIS A 3 -6.46 33.91 -32.36
CA HIS A 3 -6.12 32.51 -32.10
C HIS A 3 -5.24 32.47 -30.85
N HIS A 4 -5.78 31.91 -29.76
CA HIS A 4 -4.98 31.49 -28.62
C HIS A 4 -4.50 30.06 -28.89
N THR A 5 -3.24 29.94 -29.31
CA THR A 5 -2.50 28.68 -29.27
C THR A 5 -2.18 28.38 -27.81
N HIS A 6 -2.93 27.46 -27.20
CA HIS A 6 -2.52 26.84 -25.94
C HIS A 6 -1.39 25.84 -26.24
N HIS A 7 -0.16 26.32 -26.14
CA HIS A 7 1.03 25.48 -26.08
C HIS A 7 1.20 25.03 -24.62
N HIS A 8 0.66 23.86 -24.28
CA HIS A 8 1.05 23.16 -23.06
C HIS A 8 2.20 22.21 -23.41
N ASP A 9 3.41 22.76 -23.47
CA ASP A 9 4.62 21.98 -23.20
C ASP A 9 4.61 21.67 -21.71
N HIS A 10 4.03 20.52 -21.36
CA HIS A 10 4.39 19.83 -20.14
C HIS A 10 5.11 18.56 -20.55
N ASP A 11 6.42 18.70 -20.80
CA ASP A 11 7.39 17.65 -20.53
C ASP A 11 7.38 17.38 -19.02
N HIS A 12 6.31 16.75 -18.54
CA HIS A 12 6.35 16.07 -17.26
C HIS A 12 7.13 14.78 -17.52
N GLU A 13 8.41 14.77 -17.14
CA GLU A 13 9.14 13.52 -16.91
C GLU A 13 8.25 12.63 -16.04
N SER A 14 7.61 11.65 -16.67
CA SER A 14 6.74 10.72 -15.97
C SER A 14 7.63 9.90 -15.05
N VAL A 15 7.46 10.07 -13.73
CA VAL A 15 8.12 9.24 -12.71
C VAL A 15 8.06 7.78 -13.15
N SER A 16 9.22 7.11 -13.24
CA SER A 16 9.29 5.73 -13.71
C SER A 16 8.48 4.82 -12.80
N LEU A 17 8.07 3.66 -13.31
CA LEU A 17 7.33 2.69 -12.49
C LEU A 17 8.14 2.31 -11.24
N GLU A 18 9.45 2.11 -11.39
CA GLU A 18 10.35 1.76 -10.29
C GLU A 18 10.38 2.85 -9.21
N GLN A 19 10.58 4.11 -9.61
CA GLN A 19 10.59 5.26 -8.69
C GLN A 19 9.23 5.40 -7.98
N ARG A 20 8.13 5.17 -8.70
CA ARG A 20 6.79 5.21 -8.13
C ARG A 20 6.58 4.09 -7.11
N LEU A 21 7.01 2.87 -7.41
CA LEU A 21 6.87 1.73 -6.50
C LEU A 21 7.79 1.85 -5.28
N GLN A 22 9.00 2.38 -5.42
CA GLN A 22 9.89 2.68 -4.30
C GLN A 22 9.25 3.64 -3.29
N MET A 23 8.44 4.59 -3.76
CA MET A 23 7.70 5.52 -2.89
C MET A 23 6.42 4.89 -2.31
N LEU A 24 5.64 4.18 -3.11
CA LEU A 24 4.31 3.72 -2.73
C LEU A 24 4.31 2.45 -1.87
N LEU A 25 5.22 1.50 -2.11
CA LEU A 25 5.26 0.24 -1.35
C LEU A 25 5.49 0.46 0.16
N PRO A 26 6.45 1.30 0.61
CA PRO A 26 6.59 1.62 2.03
C PRO A 26 5.35 2.32 2.60
N HIS A 27 4.77 3.25 1.84
CA HIS A 27 3.58 3.99 2.25
C HIS A 27 2.37 3.07 2.45
N TRP A 28 2.09 2.19 1.48
CA TRP A 28 1.00 1.22 1.59
C TRP A 28 1.24 0.21 2.70
N HIS A 29 2.48 -0.23 2.92
CA HIS A 29 2.80 -1.11 4.05
C HIS A 29 2.49 -0.42 5.40
N SER A 30 2.93 0.83 5.58
CA SER A 30 2.64 1.62 6.78
C SER A 30 1.13 1.78 6.99
N HIS A 31 0.40 2.17 5.96
CA HIS A 31 -1.05 2.36 6.04
C HIS A 31 -1.79 1.04 6.33
N ASN A 32 -1.32 -0.07 5.76
CA ASN A 32 -1.85 -1.40 6.05
C ASN A 32 -1.65 -1.80 7.53
N GLN A 33 -0.52 -1.42 8.15
CA GLN A 33 -0.29 -1.64 9.58
C GLN A 33 -1.27 -0.85 10.46
N GLU A 34 -1.57 0.39 10.11
CA GLU A 34 -2.57 1.21 10.83
C GLU A 34 -3.95 0.53 10.83
N HIS A 35 -4.38 0.03 9.68
CA HIS A 35 -5.63 -0.71 9.56
C HIS A 35 -5.63 -2.02 10.33
N ILE A 36 -4.51 -2.76 10.33
CA ILE A 36 -4.38 -4.00 11.13
C ILE A 36 -4.65 -3.70 12.61
N VAL A 37 -4.04 -2.64 13.16
CA VAL A 37 -4.25 -2.28 14.58
C VAL A 37 -5.72 -1.95 14.85
N GLN A 38 -6.35 -1.18 13.96
CA GLN A 38 -7.75 -0.81 14.12
C GLN A 38 -8.69 -2.03 14.03
N LEU A 39 -8.46 -2.92 13.05
CA LEU A 39 -9.25 -4.15 12.89
C LEU A 39 -9.08 -5.10 14.08
N GLN A 40 -7.88 -5.20 14.65
CA GLN A 40 -7.65 -5.96 15.87
C GLN A 40 -8.43 -5.41 17.06
N GLN A 41 -8.51 -4.08 17.21
CA GLN A 41 -9.32 -3.46 18.26
C GLN A 41 -10.81 -3.76 18.08
N TRP A 42 -11.32 -3.69 16.85
CA TRP A 42 -12.71 -4.03 16.56
C TRP A 42 -13.00 -5.52 16.72
N GLN A 43 -12.05 -6.39 16.38
CA GLN A 43 -12.17 -7.83 16.60
C GLN A 43 -12.34 -8.12 18.09
N GLN A 44 -11.54 -7.49 18.96
CA GLN A 44 -11.65 -7.65 20.41
C GLN A 44 -13.01 -7.16 20.94
N GLN A 45 -13.52 -6.04 20.41
CA GLN A 45 -14.86 -5.53 20.75
C GLN A 45 -15.96 -6.49 20.28
N ALA A 46 -15.84 -7.06 19.09
CA ALA A 46 -16.78 -8.05 18.56
C ALA A 46 -16.84 -9.31 19.45
N VAL A 47 -15.68 -9.79 19.92
CA VAL A 47 -15.61 -10.89 20.90
C VAL A 47 -16.33 -10.52 22.20
N ALA A 48 -16.10 -9.33 22.75
CA ALA A 48 -16.74 -8.87 23.97
C ALA A 48 -18.27 -8.71 23.85
N LEU A 49 -18.77 -8.51 22.63
CA LEU A 49 -20.19 -8.42 22.30
C LEU A 49 -20.80 -9.74 21.82
N GLU A 50 -20.05 -10.85 21.90
CA GLU A 50 -20.47 -12.19 21.43
C GLU A 50 -20.84 -12.23 19.92
N LEU A 51 -20.32 -11.30 19.12
CA LEU A 51 -20.49 -11.25 17.67
C LEU A 51 -19.45 -12.13 16.97
N LEU A 52 -19.53 -13.45 17.19
CA LEU A 52 -18.47 -14.39 16.84
C LEU A 52 -18.14 -14.41 15.33
N GLU A 53 -19.13 -14.51 14.45
CA GLU A 53 -18.91 -14.53 12.99
C GLU A 53 -18.23 -13.25 12.48
N LEU A 54 -18.57 -12.10 13.07
CA LEU A 54 -17.91 -10.82 12.76
C LEU A 54 -16.46 -10.84 13.24
N SER A 55 -16.20 -11.34 14.46
CA SER A 55 -14.85 -11.43 15.00
C SER A 55 -13.94 -12.32 14.15
N GLU A 56 -14.45 -13.45 13.65
CA GLU A 56 -13.73 -14.37 12.75
C GLU A 56 -13.43 -13.69 11.41
N SER A 57 -14.41 -12.95 10.86
CA SER A 57 -14.23 -12.20 9.62
C SER A 57 -13.14 -11.11 9.75
N LEU A 58 -13.11 -10.41 10.89
CA LEU A 58 -12.10 -9.39 11.19
C LEU A 58 -10.72 -10.01 11.41
N GLU A 59 -10.63 -11.16 12.08
CA GLU A 59 -9.39 -11.90 12.24
C GLU A 59 -8.82 -12.34 10.88
N GLN A 60 -9.66 -12.87 9.99
CA GLN A 60 -9.25 -13.27 8.65
C GLN A 60 -8.79 -12.07 7.81
N ALA A 61 -9.43 -10.90 7.96
CA ALA A 61 -9.00 -9.67 7.32
C ALA A 61 -7.61 -9.25 7.81
N VAL A 62 -7.37 -9.27 9.12
CA VAL A 62 -6.05 -8.99 9.72
C VAL A 62 -4.98 -9.93 9.16
N PHE A 63 -5.25 -11.23 9.11
CA PHE A 63 -4.31 -12.21 8.53
C PHE A 63 -3.97 -11.89 7.08
N ASN A 64 -4.98 -11.65 6.24
CA ASN A 64 -4.77 -11.34 4.82
C ASN A 64 -3.97 -10.04 4.63
N MET A 65 -4.22 -9.02 5.46
CA MET A 65 -3.47 -7.77 5.44
C MET A 65 -2.02 -7.96 5.89
N GLN A 66 -1.74 -8.82 6.86
CA GLN A 66 -0.37 -9.17 7.25
C GLN A 66 0.37 -9.86 6.09
N CYS A 67 -0.27 -10.82 5.42
CA CYS A 67 0.29 -11.47 4.23
C CYS A 67 0.57 -10.46 3.11
N ALA A 68 -0.37 -9.56 2.82
CA ALA A 68 -0.18 -8.51 1.84
C ALA A 68 0.99 -7.59 2.22
N GLY A 69 1.07 -7.17 3.49
CA GLY A 69 2.16 -6.36 4.02
C GLY A 69 3.54 -7.00 3.82
N ASN A 70 3.66 -8.30 4.07
CA ASN A 70 4.90 -9.06 3.85
C ASN A 70 5.28 -9.10 2.36
N HIS A 71 4.31 -9.30 1.46
CA HIS A 71 4.57 -9.29 0.02
C HIS A 71 4.97 -7.90 -0.50
N LEU A 72 4.42 -6.81 0.06
CA LEU A 72 4.85 -5.46 -0.28
C LEU A 72 6.32 -5.21 0.11
N GLN A 73 6.74 -5.69 1.29
CA GLN A 73 8.14 -5.60 1.73
C GLN A 73 9.07 -6.44 0.85
N GLN A 74 8.66 -7.64 0.45
CA GLN A 74 9.41 -8.48 -0.48
C GLN A 74 9.57 -7.79 -1.85
N ALA A 75 8.50 -7.20 -2.38
CA ALA A 75 8.55 -6.45 -3.64
C ALA A 75 9.52 -5.26 -3.55
N LEU A 76 9.52 -4.54 -2.43
CA LEU A 76 10.46 -3.45 -2.19
C LEU A 76 11.92 -3.94 -2.13
N ALA A 77 12.17 -5.08 -1.48
CA ALA A 77 13.50 -5.67 -1.40
C ALA A 77 14.04 -6.06 -2.79
N VAL A 78 13.18 -6.61 -3.66
CA VAL A 78 13.55 -6.91 -5.05
C VAL A 78 13.95 -5.64 -5.80
N LEU A 79 13.15 -4.57 -5.71
CA LEU A 79 13.46 -3.29 -6.37
C LEU A 79 14.80 -2.68 -5.92
N SER A 80 15.10 -2.76 -4.61
CA SER A 80 16.36 -2.27 -4.05
C SER A 80 17.56 -3.09 -4.51
N ASN A 81 17.41 -4.41 -4.60
CA ASN A 81 18.50 -5.30 -5.03
C ASN A 81 18.78 -5.17 -6.54
N THR A 82 17.76 -5.07 -7.38
CA THR A 82 17.92 -4.86 -8.84
C THR A 82 18.64 -3.54 -9.17
N SER A 83 18.54 -2.53 -8.30
CA SER A 83 19.25 -1.26 -8.47
C SER A 83 20.76 -1.35 -8.16
N THR A 84 21.21 -2.41 -7.49
CA THR A 84 22.60 -2.56 -7.03
C THR A 84 23.46 -3.39 -8.00
N ASP A 85 22.84 -4.27 -8.80
CA ASP A 85 23.52 -5.14 -9.79
C ASP A 85 23.79 -4.46 -11.15
N ALA A 86 23.48 -3.17 -11.30
CA ALA A 86 23.64 -2.41 -12.55
C ALA A 86 24.95 -1.58 -12.63
N LEU A 87 25.93 -1.82 -11.75
CA LEU A 87 27.25 -1.15 -11.72
C LEU A 87 28.39 -2.17 -11.74
#